data_AF-A0AAU9WNE8-F1
#
_entry.id   AF-A0AAU9WNE8-F1
#
_cell.length_a   1.000
_cell.length_b   1.000
_cell.length_c   1.000
_cell.angle_alpha   90.00
_cell.angle_beta   90.00
_cell.angle_gamma   90.00
#
_symmetry.space_group_name_H-M   'P 1'
#
loop_
_entity.id
_entity.type
_entity.pdbx_description
1 polymer ?
#
loop_
_entity_poly.entity_id
_entity_poly.type
_entity_poly.pdbx_seq_one_letter_code
_entity_poly.pdbx_strand_id
1 'polypeptide(L)'
;MQSAIERYLKEKNYPLSIVRSREFHHSQEILNAKAISLRQQGKGKRPNKAQLITPEEESALWEKGKLGDFNGKFLTNVNFKNLTEQLGFRGRQEHYDAYVEDVIIRRREDGTEVVEFREGPTKTRSGGL
;
A
#
# COMPACT_ATOMS: atom_id res chain seq x y z
N MET A 1 -12.09 9.21 9.08
CA MET A 1 -13.17 9.98 9.73
C MET A 1 -12.76 10.40 11.15
N GLN A 2 -12.49 9.46 12.07
CA GLN A 2 -12.01 9.78 13.43
C GLN A 2 -10.76 10.68 13.44
N SER A 3 -9.77 10.43 12.58
CA SER A 3 -8.55 11.25 12.53
C SER A 3 -8.78 12.71 12.11
N ALA A 4 -9.80 12.98 11.29
CA ALA A 4 -10.12 14.34 10.86
C ALA A 4 -10.80 15.13 11.98
N ILE A 5 -11.71 14.47 12.72
CA ILE A 5 -12.38 15.05 13.90
C ILE A 5 -11.36 15.27 15.03
N GLU A 6 -10.51 14.28 15.31
CA GLU A 6 -9.40 14.38 16.27
C GLU A 6 -8.49 15.56 15.96
N ARG A 7 -8.11 15.74 14.68
CA ARG A 7 -7.28 16.88 14.26
C ARG A 7 -7.99 18.21 14.53
N TYR A 8 -9.26 18.33 14.13
CA TYR A 8 -10.05 19.54 14.37
C TYR A 8 -10.20 19.84 15.87
N LEU A 9 -10.45 18.82 16.70
CA LEU A 9 -10.57 18.99 18.16
C LEU A 9 -9.24 19.46 18.78
N LYS A 10 -8.11 18.92 18.32
CA LYS A 10 -6.78 19.40 18.74
C LYS A 10 -6.52 20.84 18.34
N GLU A 11 -6.89 21.22 17.12
CA GLU A 11 -6.80 22.62 16.64
C GLU A 11 -7.65 23.57 17.49
N LYS A 12 -8.71 23.07 18.13
CA LYS A 12 -9.57 23.82 19.07
C LYS A 12 -9.15 23.67 20.54
N ASN A 13 -7.96 23.13 20.81
CA ASN A 13 -7.44 22.88 22.17
C ASN A 13 -8.37 22.02 23.04
N TYR A 14 -9.12 21.10 22.43
CA TYR A 14 -9.92 20.14 23.19
C TYR A 14 -8.98 19.18 23.96
N PRO A 15 -9.18 18.96 25.27
CA PRO A 15 -8.19 18.33 26.13
C PRO A 15 -8.12 16.80 26.02
N LEU A 16 -9.13 16.16 25.44
CA LEU A 16 -9.23 14.70 25.35
C LEU A 16 -9.09 14.21 23.91
N SER A 17 -8.47 13.05 23.73
CA SER A 17 -8.36 12.38 22.43
C SER A 17 -9.52 11.43 22.23
N ILE A 18 -10.34 11.64 21.21
CA ILE A 18 -11.45 10.72 20.88
C ILE A 18 -10.94 9.36 20.39
N VAL A 19 -9.65 9.26 20.04
CA VAL A 19 -9.00 8.03 19.56
C VAL A 19 -8.21 7.31 20.65
N ARG A 20 -7.70 8.02 21.66
CA ARG A 20 -6.77 7.44 22.66
C ARG A 20 -7.24 7.55 24.11
N SER A 21 -8.09 8.52 24.42
CA SER A 21 -8.52 8.75 25.80
C SER A 21 -9.52 7.69 26.26
N ARG A 22 -9.37 7.23 27.50
CA ARG A 22 -10.21 6.18 28.11
C ARG A 22 -11.67 6.58 28.19
N GLU A 23 -11.95 7.88 28.27
CA GLU A 23 -13.29 8.46 28.35
C GLU A 23 -14.14 8.10 27.11
N PHE A 24 -13.47 7.79 25.98
CA PHE A 24 -14.12 7.39 24.73
C PHE A 24 -14.02 5.88 24.44
N HIS A 25 -13.50 5.06 25.36
CA HIS A 25 -13.29 3.63 25.12
C HIS A 25 -14.57 2.92 24.68
N HIS A 26 -15.67 3.15 25.40
CA HIS A 26 -16.95 2.54 25.07
C HIS A 26 -17.47 2.97 23.68
N SER A 27 -17.33 4.24 23.33
CA SER A 27 -17.70 4.74 22.00
C SER A 27 -16.85 4.12 20.90
N GLN A 28 -15.55 3.90 21.14
CA GLN A 28 -14.64 3.24 20.21
C GLN A 28 -15.02 1.78 20.00
N GLU A 29 -15.37 1.06 21.07
CA GLU A 29 -15.84 -0.33 21.00
C GLU A 29 -17.12 -0.45 20.15
N ILE A 30 -18.10 0.42 20.39
CA ILE A 30 -19.34 0.45 19.59
C ILE A 30 -19.04 0.74 18.13
N LEU A 31 -18.17 1.71 17.84
CA LEU A 31 -17.76 2.05 16.47
C LEU A 31 -17.07 0.86 15.79
N ASN A 32 -16.20 0.15 16.50
CA ASN A 32 -15.52 -1.03 15.98
C ASN A 32 -16.52 -2.17 15.71
N ALA A 33 -17.41 -2.46 16.65
CA ALA A 33 -18.48 -3.46 16.48
C ALA A 33 -19.36 -3.14 15.26
N LYS A 34 -19.73 -1.87 15.08
CA LYS A 34 -20.48 -1.42 13.89
C LYS A 34 -19.67 -1.61 12.61
N ALA A 35 -18.38 -1.26 12.62
CA ALA A 35 -17.51 -1.45 11.46
C ALA A 35 -17.38 -2.93 11.07
N ILE A 36 -17.25 -3.84 12.05
CA ILE A 36 -17.22 -5.29 11.83
C ILE A 36 -18.54 -5.77 11.23
N SER A 37 -19.67 -5.38 11.81
CA SER A 37 -21.01 -5.72 11.30
C SER A 37 -21.21 -5.26 9.85
N LEU A 38 -20.80 -4.02 9.52
CA LEU A 38 -20.88 -3.49 8.15
C LEU A 38 -19.97 -4.27 7.18
N ARG A 39 -18.77 -4.70 7.61
CA ARG A 39 -17.89 -5.56 6.79
C ARG A 39 -18.53 -6.91 6.51
N GLN A 40 -19.19 -7.52 7.49
CA GLN A 40 -19.93 -8.79 7.34
C GLN A 40 -21.11 -8.65 6.36
N GLN A 41 -21.79 -7.50 6.36
CA GLN A 41 -22.85 -7.16 5.40
C GLN A 41 -22.32 -6.80 3.99
N GLY A 42 -21.01 -6.96 3.73
CA GLY A 42 -20.40 -6.61 2.45
C GLY A 42 -20.19 -5.10 2.23
N LYS A 43 -20.55 -4.24 3.18
CA LYS A 43 -20.39 -2.77 3.10
C LYS A 43 -18.97 -2.29 3.46
N GLY A 44 -18.01 -3.22 3.54
CA GLY A 44 -16.60 -2.90 3.69
C GLY A 44 -15.97 -2.49 2.36
N LYS A 45 -14.65 -2.27 2.35
CA LYS A 45 -13.88 -2.02 1.11
C LYS A 45 -13.61 -3.28 0.27
N ARG A 46 -14.06 -4.46 0.73
CA ARG A 46 -13.82 -5.75 0.06
C ARG A 46 -14.42 -5.84 -1.36
N PRO A 47 -15.64 -5.32 -1.63
CA PRO A 47 -16.16 -5.28 -3.00
C PRO A 47 -15.35 -4.39 -3.93
N ASN A 48 -14.72 -3.34 -3.39
CA ASN A 48 -13.86 -2.41 -4.14
C ASN A 48 -12.37 -2.78 -4.01
N LYS A 49 -12.06 -4.03 -3.66
CA LYS A 49 -10.68 -4.49 -3.58
C LYS A 49 -10.08 -4.46 -4.98
N ALA A 50 -8.88 -3.88 -5.12
CA ALA A 50 -8.13 -3.98 -6.36
C ALA A 50 -7.95 -5.46 -6.73
N GLN A 51 -8.35 -5.80 -7.94
CA GLN A 51 -8.11 -7.13 -8.50
C GLN A 51 -6.67 -7.20 -9.00
N LEU A 52 -6.10 -8.41 -8.96
CA LEU A 52 -4.80 -8.65 -9.57
C LEU A 52 -4.98 -8.62 -11.10
N ILE A 53 -3.96 -8.13 -11.79
CA ILE A 53 -3.91 -8.22 -13.26
C ILE A 53 -3.87 -9.70 -13.63
N THR A 54 -4.78 -10.14 -14.51
CA THR A 54 -4.76 -11.52 -14.98
C THR A 54 -3.68 -11.71 -16.06
N PRO A 55 -3.19 -12.94 -16.29
CA PRO A 55 -2.23 -13.20 -17.37
C PRO A 55 -2.72 -12.75 -18.75
N GLU A 56 -4.04 -12.83 -19.01
CA GLU A 56 -4.65 -12.38 -20.26
C GLU A 56 -4.65 -10.85 -20.36
N GLU A 57 -4.96 -10.15 -19.27
CA GLU A 57 -4.88 -8.69 -19.22
C GLU A 57 -3.45 -8.20 -19.40
N GLU A 58 -2.48 -8.86 -18.75
CA GLU A 58 -1.07 -8.55 -18.93
C GLU A 58 -0.62 -8.77 -20.38
N SER A 59 -0.99 -9.91 -20.97
CA SER A 59 -0.68 -10.22 -22.37
C SER A 59 -1.24 -9.14 -23.31
N ALA A 60 -2.47 -8.70 -23.07
CA ALA A 60 -3.09 -7.60 -23.82
C ALA A 60 -2.36 -6.25 -23.63
N LEU A 61 -1.76 -6.00 -22.47
CA LEU A 61 -0.94 -4.79 -22.25
C LEU A 61 0.37 -4.82 -23.05
N TRP A 62 1.01 -5.98 -23.16
CA TRP A 62 2.18 -6.18 -24.02
C TRP A 62 1.82 -6.03 -25.50
N GLU A 63 0.77 -6.71 -25.97
CA GLU A 63 0.32 -6.66 -27.36
C GLU A 63 -0.07 -5.24 -27.81
N LYS A 64 -0.76 -4.49 -26.94
CA LYS A 64 -1.16 -3.09 -27.21
C LYS A 64 -0.01 -2.09 -27.04
N GLY A 65 1.21 -2.55 -26.76
CA GLY A 65 2.37 -1.72 -26.52
C GLY A 65 2.20 -0.76 -25.34
N LYS A 66 1.45 -1.16 -24.29
CA LYS A 66 1.38 -0.41 -23.02
C LYS A 66 2.54 -0.76 -22.10
N LEU A 67 3.04 -1.98 -22.25
CA LEU A 67 4.31 -2.49 -21.72
C LEU A 67 5.25 -2.74 -22.91
N GLY A 68 6.53 -2.49 -22.72
CA GLY A 68 7.52 -2.60 -23.78
C GLY A 68 8.83 -1.90 -23.42
N ASP A 69 9.85 -2.16 -24.22
CA ASP A 69 11.22 -1.64 -24.08
C ASP A 69 11.61 -0.65 -25.20
N PHE A 70 10.74 -0.46 -26.19
CA PHE A 70 11.00 0.34 -27.38
C PHE A 70 11.11 1.85 -27.14
N ASN A 71 10.73 2.37 -25.96
CA ASN A 71 11.14 3.69 -25.50
C ASN A 71 11.14 3.82 -23.96
N GLY A 72 11.70 4.92 -23.45
CA GLY A 72 11.81 5.16 -22.01
C GLY A 72 10.47 5.26 -21.24
N LYS A 73 9.40 5.74 -21.86
CA LYS A 73 8.06 5.79 -21.25
C LYS A 73 7.49 4.38 -21.02
N PHE A 74 7.58 3.51 -22.02
CA PHE A 74 7.06 2.14 -21.89
C PHE A 74 7.93 1.31 -20.95
N LEU A 75 9.25 1.53 -20.98
CA LEU A 75 10.16 0.91 -20.02
C LEU A 75 9.85 1.35 -18.57
N THR A 76 9.48 2.62 -18.37
CA THR A 76 9.02 3.13 -17.07
C THR A 76 7.72 2.44 -16.62
N ASN A 77 6.79 2.16 -17.52
CA ASN A 77 5.56 1.42 -17.18
C ASN A 77 5.87 -0.02 -16.76
N VAL A 78 6.79 -0.70 -17.44
CA VAL A 78 7.25 -2.05 -17.08
C VAL A 78 7.89 -2.04 -15.70
N ASN A 79 8.79 -1.08 -15.43
CA ASN A 79 9.40 -0.92 -14.13
C ASN A 79 8.35 -0.65 -13.04
N PHE A 80 7.39 0.25 -13.30
CA PHE A 80 6.29 0.51 -12.37
C PHE A 80 5.53 -0.78 -12.02
N LYS A 81 5.12 -1.56 -13.04
CA LYS A 81 4.44 -2.86 -12.84
C LYS A 81 5.28 -3.81 -11.98
N ASN A 82 6.54 -4.03 -12.36
CA ASN A 82 7.43 -4.97 -11.68
C ASN A 82 7.68 -4.58 -10.22
N LEU A 83 7.94 -3.29 -9.94
CA LEU A 83 8.13 -2.80 -8.58
C LEU A 83 6.86 -2.95 -7.72
N THR A 84 5.67 -2.68 -8.28
CA THR A 84 4.41 -2.85 -7.56
C THR A 84 4.11 -4.33 -7.28
N GLU A 85 4.23 -5.21 -8.27
CA GLU A 85 3.82 -6.60 -8.16
C GLU A 85 4.83 -7.47 -7.40
N GLN A 86 6.12 -7.32 -7.68
CA GLN A 86 7.17 -8.20 -7.13
C GLN A 86 7.71 -7.69 -5.80
N LEU A 87 7.82 -6.36 -5.65
CA LEU A 87 8.41 -5.73 -4.46
C LEU A 87 7.38 -5.03 -3.57
N GLY A 88 6.10 -5.04 -3.97
CA GLY A 88 5.01 -4.54 -3.14
C GLY A 88 5.02 -3.03 -2.93
N PHE A 89 5.61 -2.28 -3.86
CA PHE A 89 5.65 -0.81 -3.80
C PHE A 89 4.25 -0.22 -3.78
N ARG A 90 4.05 0.79 -2.93
CA ARG A 90 2.75 1.41 -2.66
C ARG A 90 2.75 2.88 -2.97
N GLY A 91 1.83 3.25 -3.86
CA GLY A 91 1.51 4.64 -4.15
C GLY A 91 2.67 5.39 -4.79
N ARG A 92 2.40 6.64 -5.19
CA ARG A 92 3.33 7.43 -6.00
C ARG A 92 4.68 7.67 -5.34
N GLN A 93 4.69 7.90 -4.03
CA GLN A 93 5.89 8.33 -3.31
C GLN A 93 6.96 7.23 -3.30
N GLU A 94 6.59 5.97 -3.00
CA GLU A 94 7.56 4.87 -2.99
C GLU A 94 8.20 4.65 -4.37
N HIS A 95 7.43 4.83 -5.44
CA HIS A 95 7.97 4.73 -6.80
C HIS A 95 8.90 5.89 -7.18
N TYR A 96 8.73 7.07 -6.59
CA TYR A 96 9.56 8.25 -6.89
C TYR A 96 10.82 8.32 -6.04
N ASP A 97 10.77 7.80 -4.82
CA ASP A 97 11.89 7.84 -3.88
C ASP A 97 12.86 6.66 -4.05
N ALA A 98 12.52 5.68 -4.90
CA ALA A 98 13.37 4.53 -5.11
C ALA A 98 14.47 4.80 -6.13
N TYR A 99 15.68 4.41 -5.75
CA TYR A 99 16.88 4.51 -6.54
C TYR A 99 17.35 3.11 -6.98
N VAL A 100 18.17 3.06 -8.02
CA VAL A 100 18.72 1.78 -8.52
C VAL A 100 19.61 1.14 -7.45
N GLU A 101 20.28 1.97 -6.65
CA GLU A 101 21.15 1.59 -5.54
C GLU A 101 20.41 0.86 -4.40
N ASP A 102 19.08 1.02 -4.34
CA ASP A 102 18.24 0.30 -3.38
C ASP A 102 17.96 -1.15 -3.81
N VAL A 103 18.25 -1.49 -5.08
CA VAL A 103 18.07 -2.82 -5.65
C VAL A 103 19.43 -3.49 -5.80
N ILE A 104 19.62 -4.61 -5.10
CA ILE A 104 20.87 -5.38 -5.17
C ILE A 104 20.62 -6.80 -5.66
N ILE A 105 21.63 -7.37 -6.31
CA ILE A 105 21.65 -8.80 -6.63
C ILE A 105 22.40 -9.51 -5.52
N ARG A 106 21.73 -10.43 -4.83
CA ARG A 106 22.30 -11.22 -3.76
C ARG A 106 22.37 -12.68 -4.16
N ARG A 107 23.54 -13.29 -4.00
CA ARG A 107 23.72 -14.72 -4.15
C ARG A 107 23.38 -15.43 -2.84
N ARG A 108 22.53 -16.44 -2.91
CA ARG A 108 22.18 -17.33 -1.81
C ARG A 108 23.24 -18.43 -1.65
N GLU A 109 23.18 -19.16 -0.54
CA GLU A 109 24.12 -20.23 -0.21
C GLU A 109 24.10 -21.39 -1.22
N ASP A 110 22.96 -21.62 -1.87
CA ASP A 110 22.78 -22.60 -2.95
C ASP A 110 23.31 -22.13 -4.31
N GLY A 111 23.87 -20.92 -4.38
CA GLY A 111 24.36 -20.31 -5.62
C GLY A 111 23.30 -19.53 -6.41
N THR A 112 22.03 -19.56 -6.00
CA THR A 112 20.94 -18.84 -6.69
C THR A 112 21.08 -17.33 -6.49
N GLU A 113 20.97 -16.56 -7.57
CA GLU A 113 20.94 -15.10 -7.51
C GLU A 113 19.50 -14.60 -7.40
N VAL A 114 19.25 -13.72 -6.43
CA VAL A 114 17.96 -13.09 -6.21
C VAL A 114 18.10 -11.57 -6.20
N VAL A 115 17.07 -10.90 -6.70
CA VAL A 115 16.95 -9.44 -6.59
C VAL A 115 16.38 -9.13 -5.21
N GLU A 116 17.09 -8.34 -4.42
CA GLU A 116 16.69 -7.88 -3.09
C GLU A 116 16.56 -6.36 -3.09
N PHE A 117 15.43 -5.86 -2.59
CA PHE A 117 15.18 -4.44 -2.38
C PHE A 117 15.48 -4.07 -0.92
N ARG A 118 16.41 -3.14 -0.70
CA ARG A 118 16.77 -2.63 0.63
C ARG A 118 15.78 -1.56 1.04
N GLU A 119 14.78 -1.94 1.83
CA GLU A 119 13.84 -0.98 2.40
C GLU A 119 14.54 -0.01 3.37
N GLY A 120 14.32 1.29 3.18
CA GLY A 120 14.74 2.31 4.13
C GLY A 120 14.04 2.19 5.49
N PRO A 121 14.66 2.69 6.58
CA PRO A 121 14.17 2.55 7.96
C PRO A 121 12.80 3.22 8.22
N THR A 122 12.33 4.06 7.30
CA THR A 122 11.05 4.79 7.38
C THR A 122 9.82 3.93 7.06
N LYS A 123 10.00 2.71 6.54
CA LYS A 123 8.87 1.78 6.38
C LYS A 123 8.47 1.25 7.75
N THR A 124 7.60 2.01 8.43
CA THR A 124 6.82 1.52 9.55
C THR A 124 5.93 0.39 9.04
N ARG A 125 6.43 -0.83 9.11
CA ARG A 125 5.68 -2.06 8.87
C ARG A 125 4.73 -2.34 10.04
N SER A 126 3.98 -1.33 10.49
CA SER A 126 2.71 -1.58 11.14
C SER A 126 1.75 -1.94 10.02
N GLY A 127 1.57 -3.24 9.76
CA GLY A 127 0.40 -3.71 9.03
C GLY A 127 -0.83 -3.06 9.67
N GLY A 128 -1.40 -2.07 8.99
CA GLY A 128 -2.36 -1.14 9.57
C GLY A 128 -3.75 -1.35 9.00
N LEU A 129 -4.62 -1.86 9.90
CA LEU A 129 -6.09 -2.08 9.86
C LEU A 129 -6.64 -3.35 9.20
#